data_AF-A0A2J6WZ72-F1
#
_entry.id   AF-A0A2J6WZ72-F1
#
_cell.length_a   1.000
_cell.length_b   1.000
_cell.length_c   1.000
_cell.angle_alpha   90.00
_cell.angle_beta   90.00
_cell.angle_gamma   90.00
#
_symmetry.space_group_name_H-M   'P 1'
#
loop_
_entity.id
_entity.type
_entity.pdbx_description
1 polymer ?
#
loop_
_entity_poly.entity_id
_entity_poly.type
_entity_poly.pdbx_seq_one_letter_code
_entity_poly.pdbx_strand_id
1 'polypeptide(L)'
;MPRMVHCVKLGRELPGLERPPFPGPLGQRIYEQVSAQAWQMWPQQATLIINHYGLSLGDPNAQQILMKAMEEFFFGEHAQVPEGWTPPTAAPAKGGPRRK
;
A
#
# COMPACT_ATOMS: atom_id res chain seq x y z
N MET A 1 -17.77 11.08 1.84
CA MET A 1 -17.64 9.62 1.96
C MET A 1 -16.15 9.28 1.94
N PRO A 2 -15.66 8.41 2.83
CA PRO A 2 -14.27 7.98 2.79
C PRO A 2 -14.03 7.20 1.50
N ARG A 3 -12.92 7.50 0.80
CA ARG A 3 -12.45 6.72 -0.33
C ARG A 3 -12.16 5.30 0.17
N MET A 4 -12.69 4.29 -0.51
CA MET A 4 -12.28 2.90 -0.28
C MET A 4 -11.11 2.54 -1.20
N VAL A 5 -10.11 1.83 -0.67
CA VAL A 5 -8.96 1.33 -1.43
C VAL A 5 -8.70 -0.13 -1.08
N HIS A 6 -8.25 -0.90 -2.07
CA HIS A 6 -7.81 -2.27 -1.85
C HIS A 6 -6.39 -2.25 -1.28
N CYS A 7 -6.28 -2.40 0.05
CA CYS A 7 -5.01 -2.24 0.74
C CYS A 7 -4.04 -3.39 0.39
N VAL A 8 -2.94 -3.08 -0.30
CA VAL A 8 -1.92 -4.09 -0.67
C VAL A 8 -1.31 -4.79 0.55
N LYS A 9 -1.15 -4.07 1.66
CA LYS A 9 -0.56 -4.61 2.90
C LYS A 9 -1.49 -5.55 3.68
N LEU A 10 -2.80 -5.28 3.64
CA LEU A 10 -3.80 -5.98 4.46
C LEU A 10 -4.68 -6.93 3.63
N GLY A 11 -4.57 -6.88 2.29
CA GLY A 11 -5.31 -7.75 1.37
C GLY A 11 -6.83 -7.57 1.38
N ARG A 12 -7.33 -6.42 1.87
CA ARG A 12 -8.76 -6.16 2.01
C ARG A 12 -9.11 -4.70 1.69
N GLU A 13 -10.37 -4.47 1.33
CA GLU A 13 -10.90 -3.13 1.07
C GLU A 13 -11.08 -2.37 2.39
N LEU A 14 -10.46 -1.21 2.49
CA LEU A 14 -10.46 -0.37 3.68
C LEU A 14 -10.52 1.11 3.29
N PRO A 15 -10.87 1.99 4.24
CA PRO A 15 -10.76 3.43 4.04
C PRO A 15 -9.32 3.81 3.68
N GLY A 16 -9.16 4.44 2.53
CA GLY A 16 -7.91 5.01 2.05
C GLY A 16 -7.53 6.28 2.79
N LEU A 17 -6.34 6.78 2.48
CA LEU A 17 -5.92 8.12 2.87
C LEU A 17 -6.85 9.18 2.26
N GLU A 18 -7.02 10.32 2.94
CA GLU A 18 -7.81 11.44 2.42
C GLU A 18 -7.02 12.25 1.37
N ARG A 19 -5.71 12.32 1.55
CA ARG A 19 -4.77 13.00 0.66
C ARG A 19 -3.42 12.27 0.59
N PRO A 20 -2.66 12.41 -0.50
CA PRO A 20 -1.32 11.85 -0.59
C PRO A 20 -0.41 12.42 0.51
N PRO A 21 0.40 11.58 1.19
CA PRO A 21 1.22 12.02 2.31
C PRO A 21 2.43 12.88 1.90
N PHE A 22 2.93 12.70 0.67
CA PHE A 22 4.02 13.50 0.11
C PHE A 22 3.89 13.58 -1.42
N PRO A 23 4.47 14.63 -2.04
CA PRO A 23 4.47 14.76 -3.49
C PRO A 23 5.37 13.70 -4.14
N GLY A 24 4.98 13.25 -5.33
CA GLY A 24 5.74 12.31 -6.14
C GLY A 24 4.99 11.01 -6.46
N PRO A 25 5.56 10.17 -7.34
CA PRO A 25 4.91 8.95 -7.82
C PRO A 25 4.65 7.95 -6.69
N LEU A 26 5.56 7.83 -5.73
CA LEU A 26 5.43 6.91 -4.61
C LEU A 26 4.32 7.35 -3.64
N GLY A 27 4.16 8.64 -3.38
CA GLY A 27 3.08 9.19 -2.56
C GLY A 27 1.70 8.99 -3.19
N GLN A 28 1.61 9.16 -4.52
CA GLN A 28 0.40 8.84 -5.29
C GLN A 28 0.06 7.34 -5.21
N ARG A 29 1.07 6.48 -5.34
CA ARG A 29 0.90 5.03 -5.27
C ARG A 29 0.41 4.57 -3.90
N ILE A 30 0.96 5.13 -2.82
CA ILE A 30 0.49 4.90 -1.45
C ILE A 30 -0.97 5.36 -1.30
N TYR A 31 -1.30 6.54 -1.82
CA TYR A 31 -2.65 7.08 -1.77
C TYR A 31 -3.70 6.20 -2.47
N GLU A 32 -3.31 5.48 -3.52
CA GLU A 32 -4.18 4.60 -4.31
C GLU A 32 -4.24 3.16 -3.78
N GLN A 33 -3.16 2.65 -3.20
CA GLN A 33 -3.00 1.23 -2.87
C GLN A 33 -2.90 0.93 -1.37
N VAL A 34 -2.76 1.97 -0.52
CA VAL A 34 -2.57 1.81 0.94
C VAL A 34 -3.74 2.43 1.70
N SER A 35 -4.28 1.66 2.64
CA SER A 35 -5.34 2.13 3.53
C SER A 35 -4.83 3.05 4.62
N ALA A 36 -5.70 3.90 5.17
CA ALA A 36 -5.41 4.70 6.35
C ALA A 36 -4.92 3.84 7.53
N GLN A 37 -5.48 2.64 7.70
CA GLN A 37 -5.07 1.69 8.74
C GLN A 37 -3.62 1.23 8.55
N ALA A 38 -3.24 0.83 7.33
CA ALA A 38 -1.86 0.43 7.05
C ALA A 38 -0.89 1.60 7.17
N TRP A 39 -1.31 2.81 6.78
CA TRP A 39 -0.51 4.02 6.95
C TRP A 39 -0.23 4.34 8.42
N GLN A 40 -1.16 4.09 9.33
CA GLN A 40 -0.94 4.27 10.77
C GLN A 40 0.15 3.35 11.35
N MET A 41 0.47 2.24 10.68
CA MET A 41 1.54 1.33 11.11
C MET A 41 2.93 1.85 10.73
N TRP A 42 3.02 2.69 9.69
CA TRP A 42 4.28 3.16 9.13
C TRP A 42 5.12 4.01 10.10
N PRO A 43 4.59 4.98 10.86
CA PRO A 43 5.39 5.79 11.78
C PRO A 43 6.19 4.97 12.80
N GLN A 44 5.61 3.87 13.29
CA GLN A 44 6.30 2.96 14.22
C GLN A 44 7.44 2.23 13.53
N GLN A 45 7.18 1.69 12.32
CA GLN A 45 8.22 1.04 11.53
C GLN A 45 9.35 2.00 11.14
N ALA A 46 9.01 3.21 10.69
CA ALA A 46 9.96 4.26 10.34
C ALA A 46 10.86 4.61 11.53
N THR A 47 10.29 4.72 12.73
CA THR A 47 11.06 4.97 13.96
C THR A 47 12.06 3.84 14.25
N LEU A 48 11.65 2.58 14.09
CA LEU A 48 12.54 1.43 14.25
C LEU A 48 13.68 1.44 13.23
N ILE A 49 13.39 1.73 11.97
CA ILE A 49 14.39 1.81 10.89
C ILE A 49 15.38 2.95 11.17
N ILE A 50 14.87 4.13 11.53
CA ILE A 50 15.70 5.31 11.84
C ILE A 50 16.66 4.98 12.99
N ASN A 51 16.17 4.39 14.07
CA ASN A 51 17.00 4.04 15.22
C ASN A 51 17.98 2.89 14.90
N HIS A 52 17.56 1.89 14.13
CA HIS A 52 18.39 0.73 13.81
C HIS A 52 19.57 1.10 12.91
N TYR A 53 19.34 1.92 11.89
CA TYR A 53 20.38 2.36 10.96
C TYR A 53 21.06 3.67 11.36
N GLY A 54 20.64 4.30 12.48
CA GLY A 54 21.15 5.60 12.90
C GLY A 54 20.91 6.70 11.86
N LEU A 55 19.76 6.69 11.18
CA LEU A 55 19.47 7.62 10.09
C LEU A 55 19.23 9.03 10.63
N SER A 56 19.83 10.02 9.98
CA SER A 56 19.52 11.43 10.22
C SER A 56 18.53 11.94 9.18
N LEU A 57 17.36 12.41 9.60
CA LEU A 57 16.32 12.94 8.68
C LEU A 57 16.77 14.18 7.87
N GLY A 58 17.87 14.81 8.28
CA GLY A 58 18.50 15.91 7.55
C GLY A 58 19.43 15.48 6.42
N ASP A 59 19.80 14.19 6.33
CA ASP A 59 20.65 13.68 5.26
C ASP A 59 19.79 13.16 4.09
N PRO A 60 20.02 13.62 2.85
CA PRO A 60 19.30 13.13 1.68
C PRO A 60 19.48 11.62 1.44
N ASN A 61 20.62 11.03 1.79
CA ASN A 61 20.83 9.58 1.67
C ASN A 61 19.95 8.80 2.64
N ALA A 62 19.78 9.30 3.88
CA ALA A 62 18.88 8.70 4.86
C ALA A 62 17.42 8.74 4.38
N GLN A 63 17.01 9.83 3.71
CA GLN A 63 15.68 9.92 3.10
C GLN A 63 15.49 8.88 2.00
N GLN A 64 16.50 8.63 1.16
CA GLN A 64 16.45 7.57 0.14
C GLN A 64 16.31 6.17 0.76
N ILE A 65 17.06 5.89 1.83
CA ILE A 65 16.96 4.61 2.56
C ILE A 65 15.57 4.45 3.16
N LEU A 66 15.03 5.51 3.78
CA LEU A 66 13.69 5.48 4.37
C LEU A 66 12.60 5.29 3.31
N MET A 67 12.74 5.93 2.14
CA MET A 67 11.83 5.74 1.00
C MET A 67 11.87 4.30 0.46
N LYS A 68 13.07 3.72 0.32
CA LYS A 68 13.22 2.33 -0.10
C LYS A 68 12.59 1.37 0.90
N ALA A 69 12.87 1.56 2.19
CA ALA A 69 12.30 0.74 3.25
C ALA A 69 10.77 0.88 3.34
N MET A 70 10.22 2.06 3.00
CA MET A 70 8.78 2.28 2.89
C MET A 70 8.18 1.49 1.73
N GLU A 71 8.84 1.52 0.57
CA GLU A 71 8.42 0.73 -0.59
C GLU A 71 8.43 -0.76 -0.25
N GLU A 72 9.49 -1.25 0.39
CA GLU A 72 9.59 -2.64 0.86
C GLU A 72 8.55 -2.97 1.95
N PHE A 73 8.23 -2.04 2.85
CA PHE A 73 7.25 -2.28 3.91
C PHE A 73 5.82 -2.46 3.36
N PHE A 74 5.43 -1.63 2.38
CA PHE A 74 4.08 -1.65 1.79
C PHE A 74 3.95 -2.60 0.60
N PHE A 75 4.99 -2.72 -0.23
CA PHE A 75 4.97 -3.44 -1.51
C PHE A 75 5.97 -4.60 -1.59
N GLY A 76 6.83 -4.82 -0.59
CA GLY A 76 7.78 -5.93 -0.55
C GLY A 76 7.16 -7.29 -0.20
N GLU A 77 7.97 -8.35 -0.21
CA GLU A 77 7.60 -9.78 -0.18
C GLU A 77 6.73 -10.26 1.00
N HIS A 78 6.45 -9.42 2.01
CA HIS A 78 5.46 -9.71 3.05
C HIS A 78 4.05 -9.19 2.73
N ALA A 79 3.80 -8.68 1.53
CA ALA A 79 2.47 -8.54 0.94
C ALA A 79 1.98 -9.91 0.41
N GLN A 80 2.16 -10.97 1.21
CA GLN A 80 1.53 -12.26 0.94
C GLN A 80 0.03 -12.07 1.15
N VAL A 81 -0.65 -11.73 0.05
CA VAL A 81 -2.05 -12.09 -0.15
C VAL A 81 -2.19 -13.56 0.25
N PRO A 82 -3.03 -13.90 1.25
CA PRO A 82 -3.29 -15.30 1.52
C PRO A 82 -3.77 -15.97 0.23
N GLU A 83 -3.14 -17.10 -0.11
CA GLU A 83 -3.43 -17.91 -1.28
C GLU A 83 -4.90 -18.35 -1.23
N GLY A 84 -5.79 -17.60 -1.92
CA GLY A 84 -7.23 -17.83 -1.88
C GLY A 84 -8.16 -16.60 -2.03
N TRP A 85 -7.66 -15.36 -2.16
CA TRP A 85 -8.54 -14.18 -2.31
C TRP A 85 -9.11 -14.05 -3.74
N THR A 86 -10.38 -14.45 -3.91
CA THR A 86 -11.20 -14.08 -5.08
C THR A 86 -12.16 -12.94 -4.68
N PRO A 87 -12.19 -11.80 -5.40
CA PRO A 87 -13.12 -10.73 -5.08
C PRO A 87 -14.56 -11.13 -5.47
N PRO A 88 -15.57 -10.93 -4.60
CA PRO A 88 -16.96 -11.05 -5.01
C PRO A 88 -17.36 -9.77 -5.73
N THR A 89 -17.90 -9.91 -6.94
CA THR A 89 -18.57 -8.88 -7.76
C THR A 89 -17.68 -8.08 -8.75
N ALA A 90 -17.42 -8.71 -9.89
CA ALA A 90 -17.46 -8.01 -11.16
C ALA A 90 -18.39 -8.80 -12.11
N ALA A 91 -19.62 -8.34 -12.26
CA ALA A 91 -20.55 -8.77 -13.30
C ALA A 91 -21.31 -7.52 -13.78
N PRO A 92 -21.91 -7.47 -15.00
CA PRO A 92 -22.00 -8.49 -16.06
C PRO A 92 -21.76 -7.95 -17.50
N ALA A 93 -21.37 -8.80 -18.47
CA ALA A 93 -21.64 -8.68 -19.94
C ALA A 93 -20.69 -9.61 -20.73
N LYS A 94 -21.00 -10.27 -21.86
CA LYS A 94 -22.19 -10.56 -22.67
C LYS A 94 -21.72 -11.56 -23.75
N GLY A 95 -22.62 -12.46 -24.20
CA GLY A 95 -22.54 -13.17 -25.49
C GLY A 95 -21.66 -14.44 -25.47
N GLY A 96 -22.06 -15.62 -25.96
CA GLY A 96 -23.13 -16.06 -26.85
C GLY A 96 -22.87 -17.57 -27.12
N PRO A 97 -23.75 -18.28 -27.85
CA PRO A 97 -24.00 -19.70 -27.62
C PRO A 97 -23.15 -20.66 -28.46
N ARG A 98 -22.92 -21.87 -27.95
CA ARG A 98 -22.62 -23.10 -28.73
C ARG A 98 -22.84 -24.29 -27.78
N ARG A 99 -23.94 -25.07 -27.86
CA ARG A 99 -24.25 -26.15 -28.84
C ARG A 99 -22.96 -26.91 -29.19
N LYS A 100 -22.80 -28.18 -28.83
CA LYS A 100 -23.60 -29.36 -29.17
C LYS A 100 -23.39 -30.46 -28.13
#